data_AF-A0A9W7XEA2-F1
#
_entry.id   AF-A0A9W7XEA2-F1
#
_cell.length_a   1.000
_cell.length_b   1.000
_cell.length_c   1.000
_cell.angle_alpha   90.00
_cell.angle_beta   90.00
_cell.angle_gamma   90.00
#
_symmetry.space_group_name_H-M   'P 1'
#
loop_
_entity.id
_entity.type
_entity.pdbx_description
1 polymer ?
#
loop_
_entity_poly.entity_id
_entity_poly.type
_entity_poly.pdbx_seq_one_letter_code
_entity_poly.pdbx_strand_id
1 'polypeptide(L)'
;MTYTSKSQGSRGTKRSHGDMSVGSGRTEYERSSRAEKRRDSRKLDKAAYSYSKGSKGSKGFVKGKSDRHSHSHSSTPYKYRSQNLNNDVNMNFPVDELLKQRENEAEYIVRNDLEQNSNVPLIVRPRKRTVANVSRLAADYASAKLEEFISSSDDNRQGFGYQESFLSLIDLVIPQASDNTSKPKLVFEKESEMYPSIAALFQLIGLELAKYSKQNNKKSRSMKPNRHIQVCKRFDVNPNQMDTDRKVDMALYLSNDNDDDQQQLVDAEPDYEYIFAIVKAKLSSIESKQHEAYKQLVAYSYDIYTRQINRRFAWGFTACSSVFRACVLSNDKVYSSDGMDVSTKEGRAALVQLLADIAYCSDDQLGYDPTIYYDNNDGNNDDDCDDGSRESWKIKVFQDNKFETFRICKVMKAASSIFRRHTRCFRCCRIYSEKNSKEHDNGSDSDDGDGDGDDDKYLIVKDAWAFSDRKRDSEQGLRDEVELMRTVNKALHGKEQFKDRYPTLICGGVVQLSDEKGGYFDDSEDTALAALNNIGNAKDEAYANSYRVHKRMALKPIGQHISTVKFVDELIVVAADVMKVYMEIRNGCNILHRDISDNNVLVYRDIKGQVHGVLIDFD
;
A
#
# COMPACT_ATOMS: atom_id res chain seq x y z
N MET A 1 38.94 36.59 -43.64
CA MET A 1 37.95 37.67 -43.91
C MET A 1 37.59 38.27 -42.56
N THR A 2 38.37 39.23 -42.03
CA THR A 2 38.06 40.69 -42.04
C THR A 2 36.60 40.97 -41.65
N TYR A 3 36.31 41.57 -40.50
CA TYR A 3 36.37 43.03 -40.30
C TYR A 3 36.55 43.48 -38.83
N THR A 4 37.33 44.56 -38.69
CA THR A 4 37.53 45.55 -37.59
C THR A 4 36.26 46.32 -37.21
N SER A 5 36.06 46.97 -36.05
CA SER A 5 36.73 48.18 -35.49
C SER A 5 36.12 48.57 -34.11
N LYS A 6 36.88 49.01 -33.08
CA LYS A 6 37.05 50.41 -32.54
C LYS A 6 35.76 51.27 -32.54
N SER A 7 35.38 52.09 -31.54
CA SER A 7 36.14 53.04 -30.71
C SER A 7 35.33 53.63 -29.54
N GLN A 8 36.07 54.32 -28.66
CA GLN A 8 35.72 55.17 -27.50
C GLN A 8 34.70 56.30 -27.73
N GLY A 9 34.18 56.89 -26.64
CA GLY A 9 33.61 58.25 -26.64
C GLY A 9 32.93 58.69 -25.33
N SER A 10 33.67 59.45 -24.52
CA SER A 10 33.26 60.15 -23.28
C SER A 10 32.72 61.57 -23.53
N ARG A 11 32.01 62.14 -22.52
CA ARG A 11 31.53 63.54 -22.27
C ARG A 11 29.99 63.63 -22.30
N GLY A 12 29.28 64.36 -21.45
CA GLY A 12 29.63 65.25 -20.33
C GLY A 12 28.39 66.09 -19.92
N THR A 13 28.31 66.44 -18.64
CA THR A 13 27.77 67.70 -18.06
C THR A 13 26.30 68.14 -18.21
N LYS A 14 25.70 68.40 -17.03
CA LYS A 14 25.15 69.69 -16.51
C LYS A 14 23.61 69.87 -16.36
N ARG A 15 23.29 70.33 -15.14
CA ARG A 15 22.27 71.34 -14.73
C ARG A 15 20.80 70.88 -14.74
N SER A 16 19.90 71.31 -13.85
CA SER A 16 19.87 72.31 -12.76
C SER A 16 18.50 72.24 -12.05
N HIS A 17 18.42 72.77 -10.82
CA HIS A 17 17.29 73.46 -10.11
C HIS A 17 15.82 73.12 -10.44
N GLY A 18 14.87 73.11 -9.52
CA GLY A 18 14.72 73.64 -8.17
C GLY A 18 13.26 73.38 -7.75
N ASP A 19 13.04 73.09 -6.46
CA ASP A 19 12.23 73.88 -5.53
C ASP A 19 10.70 73.87 -5.68
N MET A 20 10.07 73.49 -4.55
CA MET A 20 8.89 74.12 -3.90
C MET A 20 7.54 74.15 -4.68
N SER A 21 6.34 74.03 -4.10
CA SER A 21 5.83 73.86 -2.74
C SER A 21 4.27 73.92 -2.85
N VAL A 22 3.56 73.51 -1.77
CA VAL A 22 2.16 73.87 -1.41
C VAL A 22 1.03 73.36 -2.35
N GLY A 23 -0.13 72.84 -1.93
CA GLY A 23 -0.80 72.69 -0.64
C GLY A 23 -2.32 72.67 -0.86
N SER A 24 -3.07 72.30 0.19
CA SER A 24 -4.56 72.34 0.34
C SER A 24 -5.36 71.33 -0.50
N GLY A 25 -6.47 70.74 -0.05
CA GLY A 25 -7.28 70.87 1.16
C GLY A 25 -8.56 70.02 1.00
N ARG A 26 -9.14 69.58 2.14
CA ARG A 26 -10.55 69.24 2.50
C ARG A 26 -11.62 69.20 1.39
N THR A 27 -12.62 68.30 1.35
CA THR A 27 -13.74 68.03 2.29
C THR A 27 -14.61 66.91 1.65
N GLU A 28 -15.09 65.87 2.35
CA GLU A 28 -16.39 65.71 3.07
C GLU A 28 -17.68 65.44 2.23
N TYR A 29 -18.43 64.44 2.72
CA TYR A 29 -19.90 64.24 2.78
C TYR A 29 -20.77 63.67 1.62
N GLU A 30 -21.31 62.48 1.93
CA GLU A 30 -22.69 61.93 1.82
C GLU A 30 -23.64 62.16 0.62
N ARG A 31 -24.34 61.04 0.31
CA ARG A 31 -25.79 60.82 0.04
C ARG A 31 -25.96 59.98 -1.24
N SER A 32 -26.93 59.08 -1.44
CA SER A 32 -28.06 58.52 -0.68
C SER A 32 -28.90 57.67 -1.66
N SER A 33 -29.67 56.70 -1.13
CA SER A 33 -30.95 56.18 -1.68
C SER A 33 -30.89 55.30 -2.96
N ARG A 34 -31.74 54.30 -3.21
CA ARG A 34 -32.99 53.77 -2.60
C ARG A 34 -33.25 52.40 -3.28
N ALA A 35 -33.65 51.36 -2.55
CA ALA A 35 -35.01 50.76 -2.54
C ALA A 35 -35.63 50.54 -3.95
N GLU A 36 -36.22 49.41 -4.35
CA GLU A 36 -37.22 48.60 -3.62
C GLU A 36 -37.69 47.43 -4.52
N LYS A 37 -38.17 46.34 -3.89
CA LYS A 37 -39.16 45.31 -4.32
C LYS A 37 -38.69 43.86 -4.15
N ARG A 38 -39.08 43.30 -2.99
CA ARG A 38 -39.13 41.86 -2.65
C ARG A 38 -40.56 41.50 -2.24
N ARG A 39 -41.07 40.40 -2.80
CA ARG A 39 -42.20 39.49 -2.46
C ARG A 39 -42.69 38.92 -3.79
N ASP A 40 -42.88 37.64 -4.07
CA ASP A 40 -42.83 36.33 -3.39
C ASP A 40 -42.46 35.34 -4.53
N SER A 41 -41.74 34.24 -4.39
CA SER A 41 -42.16 33.01 -3.71
C SER A 41 -41.15 31.90 -4.03
N ARG A 42 -40.76 31.17 -2.97
CA ARG A 42 -40.40 29.74 -2.87
C ARG A 42 -40.14 28.92 -4.16
N LYS A 43 -38.89 28.46 -4.35
CA LYS A 43 -38.41 27.06 -4.14
C LYS A 43 -37.18 26.75 -5.01
N LEU A 44 -36.24 26.08 -4.35
CA LEU A 44 -35.30 25.05 -4.85
C LEU A 44 -34.14 25.46 -5.78
N ASP A 45 -32.96 25.11 -5.24
CA ASP A 45 -31.76 24.57 -5.88
C ASP A 45 -30.99 25.42 -6.89
N LYS A 46 -29.84 25.92 -6.43
CA LYS A 46 -28.77 26.47 -7.26
C LYS A 46 -27.61 25.49 -7.33
N ALA A 47 -27.33 25.05 -8.55
CA ALA A 47 -25.98 24.76 -9.00
C ALA A 47 -25.31 26.04 -9.54
N ALA A 48 -23.99 26.12 -9.30
CA ALA A 48 -22.94 26.55 -10.22
C ALA A 48 -22.55 28.04 -10.46
N TYR A 49 -21.23 28.15 -10.75
CA TYR A 49 -20.42 29.20 -11.39
C TYR A 49 -19.98 30.42 -10.55
N SER A 50 -18.79 31.05 -10.65
CA SER A 50 -17.41 30.80 -11.18
C SER A 50 -16.70 32.19 -11.27
N TYR A 51 -15.42 32.22 -11.70
CA TYR A 51 -14.51 33.35 -12.06
C TYR A 51 -13.74 34.02 -10.90
N SER A 52 -12.40 33.95 -10.76
CA SER A 52 -11.22 34.24 -11.64
C SER A 52 -11.10 35.74 -12.00
N LYS A 53 -9.95 36.46 -12.07
CA LYS A 53 -8.51 36.16 -12.22
C LYS A 53 -7.66 37.47 -12.10
N GLY A 54 -6.35 37.34 -11.84
CA GLY A 54 -5.24 38.12 -12.47
C GLY A 54 -4.56 39.24 -11.65
N SER A 55 -3.25 39.54 -11.72
CA SER A 55 -2.08 38.98 -12.46
C SER A 55 -0.73 39.66 -12.02
N LYS A 56 0.40 39.07 -12.47
CA LYS A 56 1.79 39.60 -12.70
C LYS A 56 2.76 39.72 -11.49
N GLY A 57 4.05 39.36 -11.53
CA GLY A 57 4.91 38.72 -12.55
C GLY A 57 6.43 38.80 -12.22
N SER A 58 7.17 37.71 -12.50
CA SER A 58 8.50 37.63 -13.18
C SER A 58 9.88 37.73 -12.47
N LYS A 59 10.73 36.72 -12.80
CA LYS A 59 12.21 36.65 -13.05
C LYS A 59 13.24 36.37 -11.93
N GLY A 60 14.08 35.33 -12.14
CA GLY A 60 15.46 35.26 -11.64
C GLY A 60 16.19 33.89 -11.62
N PHE A 61 16.97 33.60 -12.68
CA PHE A 61 18.27 32.88 -12.73
C PHE A 61 18.48 31.42 -12.22
N VAL A 62 19.00 30.56 -13.12
CA VAL A 62 19.70 29.28 -12.82
C VAL A 62 21.10 29.31 -13.42
N LYS A 63 22.10 28.89 -12.64
CA LYS A 63 23.47 28.54 -13.06
C LYS A 63 23.75 27.13 -12.53
N GLY A 64 24.12 26.20 -13.42
CA GLY A 64 24.17 24.77 -13.12
C GLY A 64 25.42 24.26 -12.40
N LYS A 65 25.35 22.99 -11.96
CA LYS A 65 26.39 21.95 -12.05
C LYS A 65 25.94 20.62 -11.40
N SER A 66 26.11 19.54 -12.17
CA SER A 66 26.53 18.16 -11.87
C SER A 66 26.01 17.38 -10.64
N ASP A 67 25.70 16.11 -10.95
CA ASP A 67 25.95 14.86 -10.21
C ASP A 67 24.81 14.11 -9.49
N ARG A 68 24.67 12.84 -9.94
CA ARG A 68 24.31 11.62 -9.19
C ARG A 68 23.02 11.68 -8.37
N HIS A 69 21.90 11.35 -9.01
CA HIS A 69 20.62 11.19 -8.34
C HIS A 69 20.45 9.81 -7.71
N SER A 70 20.65 9.74 -6.39
CA SER A 70 19.99 8.75 -5.53
C SER A 70 18.50 9.07 -5.47
N HIS A 71 17.66 8.25 -6.11
CA HIS A 71 16.21 8.43 -6.11
C HIS A 71 15.59 7.80 -4.86
N SER A 72 15.00 8.61 -3.99
CA SER A 72 14.15 8.15 -2.89
C SER A 72 12.73 7.93 -3.42
N HIS A 73 12.42 6.70 -3.83
CA HIS A 73 11.05 6.27 -4.09
C HIS A 73 10.41 5.90 -2.74
N SER A 74 9.34 6.58 -2.33
CA SER A 74 8.63 6.22 -1.10
C SER A 74 7.74 5.01 -1.37
N SER A 75 8.03 3.89 -0.69
CA SER A 75 7.16 2.70 -0.68
C SER A 75 6.11 2.76 0.44
N THR A 76 6.14 3.81 1.26
CA THR A 76 5.11 4.17 2.23
C THR A 76 3.80 4.61 1.53
N PRO A 77 2.64 4.31 2.15
CA PRO A 77 1.33 4.52 1.52
C PRO A 77 1.12 6.00 1.18
N TYR A 78 1.06 6.28 -0.12
CA TYR A 78 0.67 7.58 -0.67
C TYR A 78 -0.68 7.43 -1.37
N LYS A 79 -1.47 8.50 -1.27
CA LYS A 79 -2.89 8.63 -1.61
C LYS A 79 -3.33 7.78 -2.81
N TYR A 80 -4.10 6.73 -2.56
CA TYR A 80 -5.00 6.10 -3.50
C TYR A 80 -6.42 6.58 -3.19
N ARG A 81 -6.96 7.52 -3.96
CA ARG A 81 -8.37 7.88 -3.85
C ARG A 81 -9.16 6.78 -4.55
N SER A 82 -9.59 5.79 -3.76
CA SER A 82 -10.50 4.73 -4.18
C SER A 82 -11.62 5.30 -5.06
N GLN A 83 -11.50 5.11 -6.37
CA GLN A 83 -12.67 5.10 -7.23
C GLN A 83 -13.47 3.87 -6.83
N ASN A 84 -14.73 4.10 -6.46
CA ASN A 84 -15.73 3.09 -6.09
C ASN A 84 -15.30 1.66 -6.42
N LEU A 85 -14.75 0.94 -5.43
CA LEU A 85 -14.47 -0.50 -5.50
C LEU A 85 -15.76 -1.35 -5.59
N ASN A 86 -16.92 -0.71 -5.72
CA ASN A 86 -18.14 -1.36 -6.13
C ASN A 86 -18.11 -1.50 -7.65
N ASN A 87 -17.62 -2.65 -8.13
CA ASN A 87 -18.26 -3.42 -9.18
C ASN A 87 -17.55 -4.78 -9.33
N ASP A 88 -18.37 -5.82 -9.46
CA ASP A 88 -18.03 -7.21 -9.81
C ASP A 88 -17.80 -8.21 -8.66
N VAL A 89 -18.67 -8.16 -7.63
CA VAL A 89 -19.14 -9.40 -6.98
C VAL A 89 -20.66 -9.48 -7.13
N ASN A 90 -21.10 -10.55 -7.79
CA ASN A 90 -22.47 -10.96 -8.06
C ASN A 90 -23.46 -10.68 -6.90
N MET A 91 -24.54 -9.95 -7.25
CA MET A 91 -25.95 -10.20 -6.89
C MET A 91 -26.30 -10.72 -5.47
N ASN A 92 -26.96 -9.85 -4.68
CA ASN A 92 -27.93 -10.21 -3.62
C ASN A 92 -27.48 -11.02 -2.38
N PHE A 93 -26.21 -11.00 -1.95
CA PHE A 93 -25.85 -11.54 -0.63
C PHE A 93 -26.00 -10.50 0.49
N PRO A 94 -26.70 -10.81 1.60
CA PRO A 94 -26.74 -9.93 2.78
C PRO A 94 -25.34 -9.72 3.37
N VAL A 95 -24.98 -8.48 3.68
CA VAL A 95 -23.67 -8.11 4.28
C VAL A 95 -23.38 -8.94 5.54
N ASP A 96 -24.41 -9.21 6.35
CA ASP A 96 -24.29 -10.03 7.57
C ASP A 96 -23.83 -11.47 7.30
N GLU A 97 -24.22 -12.04 6.16
CA GLU A 97 -23.84 -13.41 5.80
C GLU A 97 -22.37 -13.47 5.34
N LEU A 98 -21.93 -12.48 4.56
CA LEU A 98 -20.51 -12.31 4.20
C LEU A 98 -19.64 -12.11 5.44
N LEU A 99 -20.11 -11.31 6.40
CA LEU A 99 -19.40 -11.07 7.65
C LEU A 99 -19.24 -12.34 8.48
N LYS A 100 -20.31 -13.11 8.59
CA LYS A 100 -20.32 -14.40 9.28
C LYS A 100 -19.40 -15.41 8.59
N GLN A 101 -19.36 -15.42 7.26
CA GLN A 101 -18.42 -16.26 6.50
C GLN A 101 -16.97 -15.88 6.81
N ARG A 102 -16.63 -14.58 6.81
CA ARG A 102 -15.27 -14.10 7.18
C ARG A 102 -14.91 -14.47 8.62
N GLU A 103 -15.85 -14.37 9.55
CA GLU A 103 -15.66 -14.79 10.95
C GLU A 103 -15.40 -16.29 11.07
N ASN A 104 -16.17 -17.12 10.36
CA ASN A 104 -15.98 -18.56 10.34
C ASN A 104 -14.65 -18.96 9.70
N GLU A 105 -14.24 -18.27 8.63
CA GLU A 105 -12.94 -18.48 7.99
C GLU A 105 -11.80 -18.08 8.94
N ALA A 106 -11.90 -16.92 9.59
CA ALA A 106 -10.90 -16.50 10.59
C ALA A 106 -10.81 -17.48 11.76
N GLU A 107 -11.94 -17.99 12.24
CA GLU A 107 -11.98 -19.02 13.29
C GLU A 107 -11.29 -20.32 12.85
N TYR A 108 -11.57 -20.77 11.61
CA TYR A 108 -10.91 -21.95 11.05
C TYR A 108 -9.40 -21.76 10.96
N ILE A 109 -8.95 -20.62 10.44
CA ILE A 109 -7.53 -20.28 10.31
C ILE A 109 -6.84 -20.27 11.66
N VAL A 110 -7.41 -19.60 12.67
CA VAL A 110 -6.75 -19.53 13.99
C VAL A 110 -6.65 -20.90 14.65
N ARG A 111 -7.61 -21.80 14.41
CA ARG A 111 -7.58 -23.16 14.96
C ARG A 111 -6.59 -24.09 14.26
N ASN A 112 -6.39 -23.94 12.96
CA ASN A 112 -5.64 -24.91 12.16
C ASN A 112 -4.28 -24.40 11.68
N ASP A 113 -4.15 -23.09 11.47
CA ASP A 113 -3.04 -22.46 10.75
C ASP A 113 -2.34 -21.35 11.57
N LEU A 114 -2.67 -21.20 12.86
CA LEU A 114 -1.92 -20.37 13.80
C LEU A 114 -0.72 -21.14 14.36
N GLU A 115 0.48 -20.60 14.14
CA GLU A 115 1.74 -21.14 14.64
C GLU A 115 2.42 -20.16 15.60
N GLN A 116 2.74 -20.62 16.80
CA GLN A 116 3.61 -19.88 17.71
C GLN A 116 5.06 -20.05 17.27
N ASN A 117 5.76 -18.94 17.03
CA ASN A 117 7.14 -18.93 16.57
C ASN A 117 7.90 -17.73 17.15
N SER A 118 8.91 -18.03 17.98
CA SER A 118 9.74 -17.03 18.66
C SER A 118 10.55 -16.14 17.71
N ASN A 119 10.71 -16.56 16.45
CA ASN A 119 11.45 -15.82 15.43
C ASN A 119 10.61 -14.77 14.68
N VAL A 120 9.31 -14.62 14.96
CA VAL A 120 8.48 -13.59 14.33
C VAL A 120 9.11 -12.18 14.37
N PRO A 121 9.66 -11.70 15.52
CA PRO A 121 10.34 -10.41 15.57
C PRO A 121 11.58 -10.31 14.66
N LEU A 122 12.20 -11.43 14.29
CA LEU A 122 13.40 -11.44 13.45
C LEU A 122 13.11 -11.16 11.97
N ILE A 123 11.85 -11.27 11.53
CA ILE A 123 11.44 -10.94 10.15
C ILE A 123 11.81 -9.49 9.82
N VAL A 124 11.60 -8.59 10.78
CA VAL A 124 11.88 -7.15 10.66
C VAL A 124 13.27 -6.76 11.15
N ARG A 125 14.12 -7.70 11.58
CA ARG A 125 15.51 -7.35 11.91
C ARG A 125 16.21 -6.86 10.64
N PRO A 126 16.81 -5.66 10.61
CA PRO A 126 17.44 -5.15 9.40
C PRO A 126 18.50 -6.11 8.84
N ARG A 127 18.47 -6.37 7.52
CA ARG A 127 19.40 -7.33 6.89
C ARG A 127 20.85 -6.82 6.88
N LYS A 128 21.08 -5.51 6.66
CA LYS A 128 22.42 -4.91 6.85
C LYS A 128 22.82 -4.98 8.32
N ARG A 129 23.90 -5.70 8.61
CA ARG A 129 24.51 -5.77 9.96
C ARG A 129 24.78 -4.38 10.56
N THR A 130 25.21 -3.42 9.75
CA THR A 130 25.45 -2.04 10.20
C THR A 130 24.15 -1.36 10.65
N VAL A 131 23.06 -1.54 9.90
CA VAL A 131 21.74 -0.98 10.23
C VAL A 131 21.14 -1.70 11.43
N ALA A 132 21.27 -3.03 11.52
CA ALA A 132 20.84 -3.80 12.70
C ALA A 132 21.55 -3.34 13.99
N ASN A 133 22.85 -3.02 13.90
CA ASN A 133 23.58 -2.44 15.03
C ASN A 133 23.04 -1.07 15.44
N VAL A 134 22.66 -0.21 14.48
CA VAL A 134 22.04 1.08 14.77
C VAL A 134 20.67 0.89 15.42
N SER A 135 19.84 -0.01 14.88
CA SER A 135 18.54 -0.37 15.46
C SER A 135 18.68 -0.80 16.92
N ARG A 136 19.63 -1.69 17.22
CA ARG A 136 19.91 -2.15 18.58
C ARG A 136 20.31 -1.00 19.51
N LEU A 137 21.19 -0.10 19.06
CA LEU A 137 21.59 1.06 19.88
C LEU A 137 20.43 2.04 20.12
N ALA A 138 19.54 2.20 19.14
CA ALA A 138 18.34 3.00 19.28
C ALA A 138 17.36 2.36 20.29
N ALA A 139 17.21 1.04 20.22
CA ALA A 139 16.42 0.25 21.17
C ALA A 139 16.98 0.38 22.59
N ASP A 140 18.30 0.18 22.78
CA ASP A 140 18.97 0.32 24.08
C ASP A 140 18.70 1.72 24.70
N TYR A 141 18.79 2.78 23.88
CA TYR A 141 18.48 4.14 24.30
C TYR A 141 17.01 4.32 24.71
N ALA A 142 16.07 3.86 23.87
CA ALA A 142 14.63 4.00 24.13
C ALA A 142 14.21 3.17 25.35
N SER A 143 14.76 1.97 25.54
CA SER A 143 14.55 1.16 26.74
C SER A 143 15.04 1.87 28.00
N ALA A 144 16.24 2.46 27.97
CA ALA A 144 16.75 3.21 29.12
C ALA A 144 15.83 4.39 29.49
N LYS A 145 15.30 5.10 28.50
CA LYS A 145 14.36 6.21 28.71
C LYS A 145 13.00 5.75 29.26
N LEU A 146 12.50 4.61 28.78
CA LEU A 146 11.29 4.00 29.31
C LEU A 146 11.46 3.59 30.79
N GLU A 147 12.59 2.98 31.15
CA GLU A 147 12.86 2.61 32.55
C GLU A 147 13.04 3.84 33.46
N GLU A 148 13.69 4.90 32.95
CA GLU A 148 13.80 6.19 33.67
C GLU A 148 12.42 6.79 33.94
N PHE A 149 11.52 6.78 32.95
CA PHE A 149 10.14 7.24 33.13
C PHE A 149 9.39 6.41 34.18
N ILE A 150 9.46 5.08 34.09
CA ILE A 150 8.77 4.17 35.02
C ILE A 150 9.29 4.32 36.45
N SER A 151 10.60 4.51 36.64
CA SER A 151 11.22 4.62 37.98
C SER A 151 11.13 6.01 38.62
N SER A 152 10.84 7.06 37.83
CA SER A 152 10.70 8.42 38.36
C SER A 152 9.41 8.61 39.18
N SER A 153 9.45 9.51 40.18
CA SER A 153 8.26 9.91 40.95
C SER A 153 7.30 10.74 40.09
N ASP A 154 6.02 10.81 40.45
CA ASP A 154 5.00 11.53 39.67
C ASP A 154 5.37 13.00 39.40
N ASP A 155 5.90 13.71 40.41
CA ASP A 155 6.39 15.09 40.26
C ASP A 155 7.57 15.20 39.27
N ASN A 156 8.43 14.18 39.24
CA ASN A 156 9.58 14.15 38.33
C ASN A 156 9.17 13.75 36.91
N ARG A 157 8.15 12.90 36.73
CA ARG A 157 7.57 12.52 35.43
C ARG A 157 7.06 13.73 34.65
N GLN A 158 6.40 14.67 35.35
CA GLN A 158 5.95 15.93 34.75
C GLN A 158 7.10 16.83 34.28
N GLY A 159 8.27 16.73 34.93
CA GLY A 159 9.48 17.49 34.60
C GLY A 159 10.23 17.03 33.33
N PHE A 160 9.95 15.83 32.82
CA PHE A 160 10.59 15.30 31.60
C PHE A 160 10.03 15.86 30.28
N GLY A 161 9.05 16.76 30.34
CA GLY A 161 8.36 17.29 29.15
C GLY A 161 7.48 16.24 28.45
N TYR A 162 7.10 15.18 29.17
CA TYR A 162 6.18 14.15 28.73
C TYR A 162 4.74 14.66 28.85
N GLN A 163 3.87 14.26 27.91
CA GLN A 163 2.44 14.57 27.98
C GLN A 163 1.80 13.84 29.17
N GLU A 164 0.84 14.46 29.87
CA GLU A 164 0.08 13.81 30.96
C GLU A 164 -0.53 12.46 30.53
N SER A 165 -0.83 12.31 29.23
CA SER A 165 -1.30 11.06 28.64
C SER A 165 -0.40 9.86 28.91
N PHE A 166 0.91 10.05 29.11
CA PHE A 166 1.85 8.97 29.41
C PHE A 166 1.75 8.43 30.84
N LEU A 167 1.10 9.14 31.77
CA LEU A 167 0.94 8.64 33.15
C LEU A 167 0.09 7.36 33.19
N SER A 168 -0.87 7.22 32.27
CA SER A 168 -1.69 6.01 32.11
C SER A 168 -0.89 4.74 31.83
N LEU A 169 0.36 4.87 31.34
CA LEU A 169 1.25 3.74 31.08
C LEU A 169 1.58 2.95 32.34
N ILE A 170 1.64 3.61 33.49
CA ILE A 170 2.03 3.00 34.77
C ILE A 170 1.07 1.88 35.16
N ASP A 171 -0.22 2.08 34.91
CA ASP A 171 -1.28 1.11 35.15
C ASP A 171 -1.10 -0.18 34.32
N LEU A 172 -0.44 -0.09 33.16
CA LEU A 172 -0.16 -1.23 32.28
C LEU A 172 1.14 -1.97 32.65
N VAL A 173 2.17 -1.24 33.11
CA VAL A 173 3.53 -1.79 33.29
C VAL A 173 3.93 -2.06 34.75
N ILE A 174 3.21 -1.53 35.73
CA ILE A 174 3.46 -1.80 37.15
C ILE A 174 2.28 -2.61 37.71
N PRO A 175 2.48 -3.88 38.09
CA PRO A 175 1.48 -4.62 38.84
C PRO A 175 1.22 -3.91 40.18
N GLN A 176 0.00 -3.40 40.41
CA GLN A 176 -0.36 -2.84 41.71
C GLN A 176 -0.34 -3.96 42.75
N ALA A 177 0.40 -3.76 43.85
CA ALA A 177 0.40 -4.69 44.97
C ALA A 177 -1.01 -4.79 45.55
N SER A 178 -1.45 -6.01 45.90
CA SER A 178 -2.69 -6.16 46.66
C SER A 178 -2.50 -5.53 48.04
N ASP A 179 -3.16 -4.42 48.31
CA ASP A 179 -3.33 -3.97 49.69
C ASP A 179 -3.95 -5.12 50.48
N ASN A 180 -3.40 -5.37 51.68
CA ASN A 180 -3.68 -6.52 52.54
C ASN A 180 -5.13 -6.58 53.10
N THR A 181 -6.08 -5.89 52.47
CA THR A 181 -7.49 -5.90 52.83
C THR A 181 -8.35 -5.90 51.56
N SER A 182 -9.00 -7.05 51.31
CA SER A 182 -10.11 -7.29 50.38
C SER A 182 -9.89 -7.05 48.87
N LYS A 183 -9.77 -8.17 48.12
CA LYS A 183 -9.75 -8.35 46.65
C LYS A 183 -8.73 -7.47 45.89
N PRO A 184 -7.84 -8.05 45.06
CA PRO A 184 -6.96 -7.23 44.22
C PRO A 184 -7.81 -6.29 43.35
N LYS A 185 -7.59 -4.98 43.47
CA LYS A 185 -8.26 -3.99 42.65
C LYS A 185 -7.81 -4.22 41.20
N LEU A 186 -8.72 -4.67 40.34
CA LEU A 186 -8.43 -4.78 38.91
C LEU A 186 -8.09 -3.37 38.41
N VAL A 187 -6.92 -3.25 37.76
CA VAL A 187 -6.45 -1.95 37.24
C VAL A 187 -7.38 -1.44 36.13
N PHE A 188 -7.94 -2.37 35.35
CA PHE A 188 -8.91 -2.09 34.29
C PHE A 188 -10.14 -2.97 34.48
N GLU A 189 -11.33 -2.38 34.36
CA GLU A 189 -12.62 -3.08 34.38
C GLU A 189 -13.11 -3.41 32.96
N LYS A 190 -12.68 -2.63 31.96
CA LYS A 190 -13.07 -2.76 30.54
C LYS A 190 -11.86 -2.72 29.60
N GLU A 191 -11.94 -3.43 28.47
CA GLU A 191 -10.89 -3.41 27.43
C GLU A 191 -10.58 -1.98 26.99
N SER A 192 -11.61 -1.14 26.85
CA SER A 192 -11.49 0.27 26.45
C SER A 192 -10.65 1.14 27.39
N GLU A 193 -10.51 0.75 28.66
CA GLU A 193 -9.70 1.50 29.64
C GLU A 193 -8.21 1.22 29.46
N MET A 194 -7.83 0.13 28.79
CA MET A 194 -6.44 -0.20 28.49
C MET A 194 -5.88 0.61 27.31
N TYR A 195 -6.74 1.06 26.39
CA TYR A 195 -6.30 1.61 25.11
C TYR A 195 -5.41 2.85 25.27
N PRO A 196 -5.71 3.83 26.14
CA PRO A 196 -4.81 4.96 26.39
C PRO A 196 -3.43 4.54 26.87
N SER A 197 -3.35 3.56 27.79
CA SER A 197 -2.08 3.06 28.33
C SER A 197 -1.24 2.32 27.27
N ILE A 198 -1.89 1.52 26.41
CA ILE A 198 -1.23 0.82 25.31
C ILE A 198 -0.72 1.84 24.28
N ALA A 199 -1.55 2.81 23.90
CA ALA A 199 -1.17 3.87 22.96
C ALA A 199 -0.03 4.73 23.51
N ALA A 200 -0.08 5.10 24.79
CA ALA A 200 0.97 5.81 25.50
C ALA A 200 2.32 5.07 25.41
N LEU A 201 2.31 3.74 25.57
CA LEU A 201 3.52 2.91 25.43
C LEU A 201 4.10 2.97 24.02
N PHE A 202 3.30 2.71 22.99
CA PHE A 202 3.78 2.80 21.60
C PHE A 202 4.29 4.20 21.26
N GLN A 203 3.57 5.24 21.68
CA GLN A 203 3.91 6.63 21.39
C GLN A 203 5.20 7.05 22.11
N LEU A 204 5.39 6.70 23.38
CA LEU A 204 6.62 6.99 24.11
C LEU A 204 7.83 6.34 23.44
N ILE A 205 7.72 5.05 23.08
CA ILE A 205 8.80 4.32 22.39
C ILE A 205 9.11 4.97 21.03
N GLY A 206 8.08 5.24 20.22
CA GLY A 206 8.23 5.88 18.92
C GLY A 206 8.92 7.26 19.02
N LEU A 207 8.54 8.07 20.01
CA LEU A 207 9.15 9.38 20.26
C LEU A 207 10.63 9.26 20.66
N GLU A 208 10.99 8.32 21.54
CA GLU A 208 12.37 8.15 21.96
C GLU A 208 13.27 7.62 20.83
N LEU A 209 12.75 6.72 19.99
CA LEU A 209 13.44 6.28 18.77
C LEU A 209 13.67 7.46 17.79
N ALA A 210 12.65 8.31 17.61
CA ALA A 210 12.76 9.51 16.78
C ALA A 210 13.78 10.52 17.35
N LYS A 211 13.82 10.70 18.68
CA LYS A 211 14.82 11.55 19.36
C LYS A 211 16.23 11.01 19.18
N TYR A 212 16.45 9.70 19.34
CA TYR A 212 17.75 9.06 19.11
C TYR A 212 18.26 9.33 17.70
N SER A 213 17.40 9.17 16.70
CA SER A 213 17.69 9.51 15.30
C SER A 213 18.12 10.98 15.15
N LYS A 214 17.33 11.94 15.64
CA LYS A 214 17.61 13.37 15.52
C LYS A 214 18.95 13.77 16.15
N GLN A 215 19.32 13.17 17.28
CA GLN A 215 20.61 13.42 17.95
C GLN A 215 21.80 12.88 17.16
N ASN A 216 21.62 11.78 16.42
CA ASN A 216 22.70 11.09 15.70
C ASN A 216 22.75 11.40 14.19
N ASN A 217 21.72 12.07 13.64
CA ASN A 217 21.61 12.41 12.21
C ASN A 217 22.77 13.25 11.64
N LYS A 218 23.52 13.98 12.48
CA LYS A 218 24.69 14.76 12.03
C LYS A 218 25.89 13.89 11.65
N LYS A 219 25.88 12.58 11.95
CA LYS A 219 27.05 11.69 11.81
C LYS A 219 27.02 10.78 10.57
N SER A 220 25.86 10.35 10.06
CA SER A 220 25.74 9.54 8.83
C SER A 220 24.29 9.33 8.38
N ARG A 221 24.03 9.34 7.06
CA ARG A 221 22.73 9.00 6.45
C ARG A 221 22.26 7.57 6.78
N SER A 222 23.19 6.65 7.04
CA SER A 222 22.90 5.25 7.41
C SER A 222 22.37 5.07 8.83
N MET A 223 22.38 6.14 9.65
CA MET A 223 21.89 6.11 11.04
C MET A 223 20.48 6.64 11.20
N LYS A 224 19.84 7.07 10.11
CA LYS A 224 18.47 7.57 10.12
C LYS A 224 17.49 6.37 10.00
N PRO A 225 16.42 6.30 10.81
CA PRO A 225 15.37 5.33 10.61
C PRO A 225 14.68 5.61 9.27
N ASN A 226 14.18 4.55 8.65
CA ASN A 226 13.44 4.68 7.40
C ASN A 226 12.07 5.34 7.64
N ARG A 227 11.55 5.20 8.86
CA ARG A 227 10.19 5.58 9.27
C ARG A 227 10.10 5.81 10.78
N HIS A 228 9.02 6.44 11.23
CA HIS A 228 8.62 6.58 12.63
C HIS A 228 7.31 5.85 12.86
N ILE A 229 7.17 5.25 14.04
CA ILE A 229 5.96 4.54 14.43
C ILE A 229 5.04 5.52 15.15
N GLN A 230 3.79 5.57 14.72
CA GLN A 230 2.75 6.39 15.31
C GLN A 230 1.52 5.54 15.64
N VAL A 231 0.73 5.97 16.60
CA VAL A 231 -0.52 5.32 17.03
C VAL A 231 -1.69 6.27 16.80
N CYS A 232 -2.84 5.75 16.39
CA CYS A 232 -4.06 6.55 16.27
C CYS A 232 -4.46 7.19 17.60
N LYS A 233 -4.99 8.42 17.57
CA LYS A 233 -5.54 9.07 18.78
C LYS A 233 -6.97 8.61 19.11
N ARG A 234 -7.67 8.01 18.15
CA ARG A 234 -9.03 7.49 18.34
C ARG A 234 -8.99 5.98 18.50
N PHE A 235 -9.72 5.48 19.49
CA PHE A 235 -9.80 4.06 19.82
C PHE A 235 -11.22 3.53 19.64
N ASP A 236 -11.36 2.22 19.46
CA ASP A 236 -12.68 1.57 19.24
C ASP A 236 -13.46 2.23 18.09
N VAL A 237 -12.76 2.47 16.99
CA VAL A 237 -13.27 3.20 15.83
C VAL A 237 -13.49 2.27 14.66
N ASN A 238 -14.53 2.56 13.89
CA ASN A 238 -14.73 1.99 12.58
C ASN A 238 -13.78 2.72 11.61
N PRO A 239 -12.79 2.05 11.00
CA PRO A 239 -11.94 2.72 10.04
C PRO A 239 -12.73 3.20 8.81
N ASN A 240 -12.26 4.27 8.16
CA ASN A 240 -12.79 4.70 6.89
C ASN A 240 -12.66 3.59 5.84
N GLN A 241 -13.55 3.63 4.86
CA GLN A 241 -13.58 2.70 3.72
C GLN A 241 -13.86 1.23 4.10
N MET A 242 -14.64 1.02 5.16
CA MET A 242 -15.09 -0.28 5.63
C MET A 242 -16.32 -0.81 4.88
N ASP A 243 -16.35 -2.14 4.70
CA ASP A 243 -17.56 -2.87 4.31
C ASP A 243 -18.40 -3.29 5.53
N THR A 244 -17.97 -2.95 6.76
CA THR A 244 -18.46 -3.56 8.01
C THR A 244 -18.64 -2.57 9.16
N ASP A 245 -19.34 -2.96 10.23
CA ASP A 245 -19.46 -2.19 11.49
C ASP A 245 -18.37 -2.53 12.52
N ARG A 246 -17.32 -3.28 12.14
CA ARG A 246 -16.34 -3.82 13.09
C ARG A 246 -15.32 -2.79 13.55
N LYS A 247 -15.33 -2.48 14.84
CA LYS A 247 -14.40 -1.49 15.40
C LYS A 247 -12.99 -2.05 15.60
N VAL A 248 -12.00 -1.30 15.14
CA VAL A 248 -10.58 -1.55 15.45
C VAL A 248 -10.27 -0.89 16.79
N ASP A 249 -9.66 -1.63 17.71
CA ASP A 249 -9.35 -1.11 19.05
C ASP A 249 -8.30 0.00 18.91
N MET A 250 -7.22 -0.29 18.17
CA MET A 250 -6.10 0.61 17.92
C MET A 250 -5.42 0.26 16.58
N ALA A 251 -4.88 1.27 15.92
CA ALA A 251 -4.12 1.15 14.68
C ALA A 251 -2.76 1.85 14.80
N LEU A 252 -1.74 1.23 14.21
CA LEU A 252 -0.39 1.77 14.09
C LEU A 252 -0.15 2.27 12.66
N TYR A 253 0.56 3.38 12.53
CA TYR A 253 0.98 3.98 11.27
C TYR A 253 2.51 4.09 11.22
N LEU A 254 3.02 4.17 9.99
CA LEU A 254 4.43 4.43 9.73
C LEU A 254 4.54 5.75 8.98
N SER A 255 5.32 6.68 9.53
CA SER A 255 5.51 8.00 8.94
C SER A 255 6.96 8.26 8.53
N ASN A 256 7.18 9.07 7.50
CA ASN A 256 8.51 9.50 7.10
C ASN A 256 8.76 10.93 7.56
N ASP A 257 10.03 11.29 7.81
CA ASP A 257 10.44 12.62 8.31
C ASP A 257 10.05 13.83 7.43
N ASN A 258 9.52 13.60 6.22
CA ASN A 258 9.21 14.64 5.24
C ASN A 258 7.71 14.90 5.05
N ASP A 259 6.82 14.20 5.78
CA ASP A 259 5.38 14.28 5.53
C ASP A 259 4.65 15.02 6.66
N ASP A 260 4.57 16.36 6.55
CA ASP A 260 3.69 17.18 7.41
C ASP A 260 2.22 16.73 7.34
N ASP A 261 1.82 16.08 6.24
CA ASP A 261 0.50 15.45 6.02
C ASP A 261 0.20 14.29 6.98
N GLN A 262 1.21 13.59 7.52
CA GLN A 262 0.99 12.39 8.33
C GLN A 262 0.64 12.68 9.80
N GLN A 263 0.96 13.87 10.30
CA GLN A 263 0.45 14.30 11.62
C GLN A 263 -1.08 14.48 11.60
N GLN A 264 -1.67 14.78 10.44
CA GLN A 264 -3.13 14.83 10.26
C GLN A 264 -3.77 13.44 10.26
N LEU A 265 -3.07 12.40 9.78
CA LEU A 265 -3.57 11.01 9.77
C LEU A 265 -3.73 10.44 11.18
N VAL A 266 -2.83 10.79 12.10
CA VAL A 266 -2.90 10.39 13.52
C VAL A 266 -4.14 10.95 14.22
N ASP A 267 -4.61 12.12 13.78
CA ASP A 267 -5.73 12.86 14.35
C ASP A 267 -7.07 12.51 13.66
N ALA A 268 -6.99 11.97 12.45
CA ALA A 268 -8.12 11.51 11.65
C ALA A 268 -8.65 10.13 12.11
N GLU A 269 -9.79 9.73 11.54
CA GLU A 269 -10.28 8.36 11.68
C GLU A 269 -9.33 7.42 10.95
N PRO A 270 -9.00 6.25 11.52
CA PRO A 270 -8.14 5.28 10.86
C PRO A 270 -8.64 4.92 9.49
N ASP A 271 -7.74 4.67 8.55
CA ASP A 271 -8.08 4.27 7.19
C ASP A 271 -7.17 3.11 6.80
N TYR A 272 -7.77 1.99 6.39
CA TYR A 272 -7.07 0.77 6.00
C TYR A 272 -6.05 1.00 4.89
N GLU A 273 -6.14 2.08 4.13
CA GLU A 273 -5.10 2.47 3.17
C GLU A 273 -3.75 2.78 3.83
N TYR A 274 -3.75 3.34 5.05
CA TYR A 274 -2.53 3.81 5.75
C TYR A 274 -2.13 2.96 6.95
N ILE A 275 -3.01 2.10 7.45
CA ILE A 275 -2.71 1.27 8.64
C ILE A 275 -1.54 0.34 8.35
N PHE A 276 -0.48 0.46 9.15
CA PHE A 276 0.63 -0.49 9.11
C PHE A 276 0.26 -1.80 9.82
N ALA A 277 -0.26 -1.69 11.03
CA ALA A 277 -0.64 -2.84 11.85
C ALA A 277 -1.85 -2.53 12.74
N ILE A 278 -2.64 -3.55 13.04
CA ILE A 278 -3.79 -3.48 13.95
C ILE A 278 -3.40 -4.01 15.31
N VAL A 279 -3.85 -3.36 16.38
CA VAL A 279 -3.70 -3.85 17.75
C VAL A 279 -5.07 -4.27 18.28
N LYS A 280 -5.16 -5.51 18.79
CA LYS A 280 -6.35 -6.07 19.44
C LYS A 280 -6.07 -6.31 20.91
N ALA A 281 -6.82 -5.64 21.77
CA ALA A 281 -6.62 -5.68 23.20
C ALA A 281 -7.67 -6.56 23.89
N LYS A 282 -7.25 -7.28 24.93
CA LYS A 282 -8.11 -8.09 25.79
C LYS A 282 -7.69 -7.91 27.24
N LEU A 283 -8.66 -7.83 28.15
CA LEU A 283 -8.40 -7.64 29.58
C LEU A 283 -7.60 -8.77 30.23
N SER A 284 -7.76 -9.99 29.71
CA SER A 284 -7.19 -11.19 30.29
C SER A 284 -6.27 -11.89 29.30
N SER A 285 -5.20 -12.46 29.82
CA SER A 285 -4.24 -13.29 29.09
C SER A 285 -4.61 -14.76 29.04
N ILE A 286 -5.82 -15.17 29.44
CA ILE A 286 -6.27 -16.56 29.26
C ILE A 286 -6.40 -16.93 27.79
N GLU A 287 -6.19 -18.22 27.50
CA GLU A 287 -6.15 -18.78 26.14
C GLU A 287 -7.39 -18.43 25.30
N SER A 288 -8.60 -18.52 25.87
CA SER A 288 -9.84 -18.20 25.15
C SER A 288 -9.94 -16.73 24.71
N LYS A 289 -9.37 -15.80 25.49
CA LYS A 289 -9.33 -14.38 25.13
C LYS A 289 -8.23 -14.10 24.12
N GLN A 290 -7.08 -14.75 24.25
CA GLN A 290 -6.02 -14.69 23.24
C GLN A 290 -6.53 -15.19 21.88
N HIS A 291 -7.21 -16.33 21.88
CA HIS A 291 -7.83 -16.92 20.68
C HIS A 291 -8.79 -15.94 20.00
N GLU A 292 -9.66 -15.29 20.78
CA GLU A 292 -10.58 -14.28 20.26
C GLU A 292 -9.83 -13.07 19.65
N ALA A 293 -8.72 -12.64 20.27
CA ALA A 293 -7.90 -11.55 19.73
C ALA A 293 -7.28 -11.93 18.37
N TYR A 294 -6.74 -13.15 18.24
CA TYR A 294 -6.22 -13.63 16.95
C TYR A 294 -7.32 -13.70 15.90
N LYS A 295 -8.49 -14.26 16.24
CA LYS A 295 -9.62 -14.37 15.30
C LYS A 295 -10.01 -13.00 14.75
N GLN A 296 -10.07 -12.00 15.63
CA GLN A 296 -10.39 -10.64 15.23
C GLN A 296 -9.29 -10.05 14.32
N LEU A 297 -8.00 -10.19 14.66
CA LEU A 297 -6.90 -9.74 13.79
C LEU A 297 -6.95 -10.37 12.39
N VAL A 298 -7.16 -11.69 12.32
CA VAL A 298 -7.29 -12.42 11.06
C VAL A 298 -8.45 -11.89 10.23
N ALA A 299 -9.60 -11.66 10.87
CA ALA A 299 -10.77 -11.11 10.19
C ALA A 299 -10.54 -9.71 9.60
N TYR A 300 -9.75 -8.85 10.27
CA TYR A 300 -9.42 -7.50 9.77
C TYR A 300 -8.37 -7.48 8.66
N SER A 301 -7.60 -8.55 8.49
CA SER A 301 -6.58 -8.60 7.42
C SER A 301 -7.19 -8.46 6.02
N TYR A 302 -8.44 -8.90 5.84
CA TYR A 302 -9.19 -8.76 4.59
C TYR A 302 -9.18 -7.31 4.07
N ASP A 303 -9.49 -6.34 4.93
CA ASP A 303 -9.59 -4.94 4.54
C ASP A 303 -8.21 -4.34 4.26
N ILE A 304 -7.18 -4.78 4.98
CA ILE A 304 -5.77 -4.42 4.70
C ILE A 304 -5.39 -4.89 3.29
N TYR A 305 -5.61 -6.16 2.95
CA TYR A 305 -5.21 -6.72 1.65
C TYR A 305 -6.02 -6.14 0.47
N THR A 306 -7.29 -5.83 0.73
CA THR A 306 -8.18 -5.23 -0.27
C THR A 306 -7.78 -3.80 -0.59
N ARG A 307 -7.40 -3.01 0.43
CA ARG A 307 -7.11 -1.57 0.29
C ARG A 307 -5.65 -1.28 -0.06
N GLN A 308 -4.72 -2.10 0.42
CA GLN A 308 -3.29 -1.91 0.18
C GLN A 308 -2.82 -2.81 -0.96
N ILE A 309 -2.87 -2.27 -2.18
CA ILE A 309 -2.57 -3.01 -3.42
C ILE A 309 -1.14 -3.55 -3.48
N ASN A 310 -0.22 -3.00 -2.70
CA ASN A 310 1.17 -3.42 -2.60
C ASN A 310 1.44 -4.28 -1.35
N ARG A 311 0.42 -4.85 -0.69
CA ARG A 311 0.62 -5.65 0.52
C ARG A 311 0.82 -7.15 0.21
N ARG A 312 1.89 -7.72 0.75
CA ARG A 312 2.32 -9.12 0.61
C ARG A 312 1.94 -9.97 1.81
N PHE A 313 2.14 -9.42 3.01
CA PHE A 313 1.67 -9.98 4.28
C PHE A 313 1.41 -8.82 5.26
N ALA A 314 0.55 -9.00 6.25
CA ALA A 314 0.15 -7.95 7.17
C ALA A 314 0.64 -8.19 8.61
N TRP A 315 0.91 -7.11 9.33
CA TRP A 315 1.27 -7.15 10.74
C TRP A 315 0.06 -6.88 11.63
N GLY A 316 0.02 -7.56 12.78
CA GLY A 316 -0.94 -7.31 13.85
C GLY A 316 -0.30 -7.49 15.21
N PHE A 317 -0.96 -6.99 16.25
CA PHE A 317 -0.55 -7.16 17.64
C PHE A 317 -1.73 -7.57 18.50
N THR A 318 -1.51 -8.54 19.38
CA THR A 318 -2.44 -8.79 20.49
C THR A 318 -1.86 -8.20 21.77
N ALA A 319 -2.66 -7.46 22.52
CA ALA A 319 -2.33 -6.95 23.84
C ALA A 319 -3.30 -7.56 24.86
N CYS A 320 -2.93 -8.70 25.43
CA CYS A 320 -3.78 -9.42 26.39
C CYS A 320 -3.26 -9.16 27.81
N SER A 321 -3.95 -8.29 28.56
CA SER A 321 -3.44 -7.68 29.79
C SER A 321 -2.09 -6.97 29.51
N SER A 322 -1.03 -7.28 30.25
CA SER A 322 0.33 -6.78 30.01
C SER A 322 1.12 -7.55 28.96
N VAL A 323 0.58 -8.61 28.36
CA VAL A 323 1.32 -9.49 27.44
C VAL A 323 1.04 -9.12 25.99
N PHE A 324 2.08 -8.65 25.30
CA PHE A 324 2.04 -8.31 23.89
C PHE A 324 2.54 -9.45 23.02
N ARG A 325 1.93 -9.69 21.87
CA ARG A 325 2.48 -10.58 20.83
C ARG A 325 2.40 -9.90 19.48
N ALA A 326 3.46 -10.01 18.72
CA ALA A 326 3.47 -9.62 17.32
C ALA A 326 2.95 -10.78 16.48
N CYS A 327 2.11 -10.47 15.51
CA CYS A 327 1.52 -11.44 14.61
C CYS A 327 1.83 -11.07 13.16
N VAL A 328 2.19 -12.08 12.37
CA VAL A 328 2.28 -11.97 10.91
C VAL A 328 1.16 -12.78 10.31
N LEU A 329 0.27 -12.08 9.62
CA LEU A 329 -0.82 -12.64 8.86
C LEU A 329 -0.22 -12.87 7.47
N SER A 330 0.12 -14.10 7.13
CA SER A 330 0.64 -14.44 5.79
C SER A 330 -0.49 -14.91 4.87
N ASN A 331 -0.13 -15.47 3.72
CA ASN A 331 -1.07 -16.00 2.75
C ASN A 331 -1.68 -17.34 3.18
N ASP A 332 -0.96 -18.16 3.95
CA ASP A 332 -1.43 -19.51 4.33
C ASP A 332 -1.40 -19.78 5.83
N LYS A 333 -0.66 -18.97 6.61
CA LYS A 333 -0.49 -19.16 8.05
C LYS A 333 -0.52 -17.86 8.82
N VAL A 334 -0.92 -17.94 10.08
CA VAL A 334 -0.70 -16.87 11.05
C VAL A 334 0.46 -17.27 11.92
N TYR A 335 1.46 -16.41 12.02
CA TYR A 335 2.55 -16.62 12.97
C TYR A 335 2.40 -15.65 14.13
N SER A 336 2.59 -16.12 15.36
CA SER A 336 2.57 -15.28 16.55
C SER A 336 3.87 -15.44 17.33
N SER A 337 4.42 -14.32 17.80
CA SER A 337 5.60 -14.33 18.65
C SER A 337 5.31 -14.90 20.04
N ASP A 338 6.38 -15.23 20.76
CA ASP A 338 6.29 -15.36 22.22
C ASP A 338 5.72 -14.08 22.86
N GLY A 339 5.13 -14.25 24.05
CA GLY A 339 4.58 -13.15 24.82
C GLY A 339 5.66 -12.22 25.37
N MET A 340 5.58 -10.94 25.00
CA MET A 340 6.38 -9.85 25.56
C MET A 340 5.58 -9.21 26.71
N ASP A 341 5.83 -9.67 27.94
CA ASP A 341 5.16 -9.13 29.13
C ASP A 341 5.76 -7.77 29.53
N VAL A 342 5.04 -6.68 29.24
CA VAL A 342 5.52 -5.32 29.50
C VAL A 342 5.51 -4.95 30.98
N SER A 343 4.96 -5.80 31.85
CA SER A 343 5.16 -5.66 33.30
C SER A 343 6.60 -5.98 33.72
N THR A 344 7.31 -6.76 32.90
CA THR A 344 8.72 -7.12 33.09
C THR A 344 9.65 -6.23 32.29
N LYS A 345 10.88 -6.05 32.78
CA LYS A 345 11.91 -5.27 32.07
C LYS A 345 12.30 -5.93 30.75
N GLU A 346 12.39 -7.27 30.76
CA GLU A 346 12.75 -8.09 29.62
C GLU A 346 11.70 -7.99 28.50
N GLY A 347 10.41 -8.07 28.85
CA GLY A 347 9.32 -7.93 27.89
C GLY A 347 9.22 -6.52 27.30
N ARG A 348 9.45 -5.47 28.12
CA ARG A 348 9.56 -4.09 27.60
C ARG A 348 10.73 -3.95 26.64
N ALA A 349 11.91 -4.47 26.98
CA ALA A 349 13.08 -4.42 26.10
C ALA A 349 12.85 -5.17 24.78
N ALA A 350 12.19 -6.34 24.82
CA ALA A 350 11.82 -7.09 23.62
C ALA A 350 10.86 -6.32 22.71
N LEU A 351 9.82 -5.68 23.26
CA LEU A 351 8.90 -4.84 22.50
C LEU A 351 9.59 -3.62 21.91
N VAL A 352 10.44 -2.94 22.68
CA VAL A 352 11.23 -1.79 22.20
C VAL A 352 12.16 -2.21 21.05
N GLN A 353 12.83 -3.34 21.17
CA GLN A 353 13.71 -3.86 20.11
C GLN A 353 12.93 -4.18 18.83
N LEU A 354 11.75 -4.80 18.94
CA LEU A 354 10.87 -5.05 17.80
C LEU A 354 10.47 -3.75 17.08
N LEU A 355 10.05 -2.73 17.83
CA LEU A 355 9.64 -1.44 17.26
C LEU A 355 10.84 -0.68 16.66
N ALA A 356 12.03 -0.79 17.25
CA ALA A 356 13.25 -0.27 16.64
C ALA A 356 13.53 -0.99 15.32
N ASP A 357 13.46 -2.32 15.28
CA ASP A 357 13.70 -3.09 14.06
C ASP A 357 12.70 -2.71 12.94
N ILE A 358 11.41 -2.54 13.27
CA ILE A 358 10.38 -2.01 12.35
C ILE A 358 10.80 -0.64 11.78
N ALA A 359 11.32 0.26 12.62
CA ALA A 359 11.72 1.60 12.20
C ALA A 359 12.92 1.62 11.23
N TYR A 360 13.78 0.60 11.26
CA TYR A 360 15.04 0.55 10.49
C TYR A 360 15.07 -0.49 9.36
N CYS A 361 14.18 -1.48 9.35
CA CYS A 361 14.12 -2.50 8.30
C CYS A 361 13.73 -1.93 6.94
N SER A 362 13.83 -2.71 5.86
CA SER A 362 13.32 -2.31 4.54
C SER A 362 11.82 -2.58 4.39
N ASP A 363 11.17 -1.90 3.45
CA ASP A 363 9.70 -1.94 3.28
C ASP A 363 9.20 -3.34 2.94
N ASP A 364 10.03 -4.12 2.25
CA ASP A 364 9.74 -5.51 1.95
C ASP A 364 9.68 -6.35 3.25
N GLN A 365 10.53 -6.12 4.25
CA GLN A 365 10.45 -6.83 5.54
C GLN A 365 9.16 -6.53 6.33
N LEU A 366 8.48 -5.43 6.01
CA LEU A 366 7.17 -5.06 6.57
C LEU A 366 5.98 -5.63 5.79
N GLY A 367 6.25 -6.36 4.72
CA GLY A 367 5.23 -6.93 3.85
C GLY A 367 4.71 -5.98 2.79
N TYR A 368 5.42 -4.91 2.45
CA TYR A 368 5.12 -4.10 1.25
C TYR A 368 5.89 -4.61 0.04
N ASP A 369 5.31 -4.52 -1.15
CA ASP A 369 5.98 -4.80 -2.41
C ASP A 369 6.62 -3.49 -2.95
N PRO A 370 7.97 -3.36 -2.93
CA PRO A 370 8.64 -2.17 -3.43
C PRO A 370 8.57 -2.01 -4.97
N THR A 371 8.06 -3.02 -5.69
CA THR A 371 7.88 -2.98 -7.14
C THR A 371 6.51 -2.43 -7.56
N ILE A 372 5.60 -2.22 -6.60
CA ILE A 372 4.36 -1.46 -6.73
C ILE A 372 4.51 -0.18 -5.90
N TYR A 373 4.67 0.96 -6.57
CA TYR A 373 5.04 2.21 -5.89
C TYR A 373 4.33 3.41 -6.48
N TYR A 374 4.14 4.43 -5.65
CA TYR A 374 3.61 5.71 -6.06
C TYR A 374 4.73 6.63 -6.55
N ASP A 375 4.54 7.30 -7.69
CA ASP A 375 5.52 8.22 -8.27
C ASP A 375 5.04 9.68 -8.28
N ASN A 376 5.41 10.43 -7.24
CA ASN A 376 5.03 11.85 -7.09
C ASN A 376 5.54 12.77 -8.22
N ASN A 377 6.49 12.33 -9.04
CA ASN A 377 7.13 13.15 -10.07
C ASN A 377 6.49 13.02 -11.46
N ASP A 378 5.51 12.14 -11.64
CA ASP A 378 4.84 11.91 -12.93
C ASP A 378 3.81 13.01 -13.28
N GLY A 379 3.95 14.21 -12.70
CA GLY A 379 3.12 15.38 -12.94
C GLY A 379 3.24 16.01 -14.34
N ASN A 380 3.60 15.21 -15.34
CA ASN A 380 3.38 15.59 -16.73
C ASN A 380 1.89 15.41 -17.04
N ASN A 381 1.31 16.46 -17.62
CA ASN A 381 -0.08 16.54 -18.04
C ASN A 381 -0.35 15.64 -19.26
N ASP A 382 -0.16 14.33 -19.13
CA ASP A 382 -0.78 13.41 -20.07
C ASP A 382 -2.25 13.34 -19.66
N ASP A 383 -3.07 14.24 -20.22
CA ASP A 383 -4.54 14.34 -20.07
C ASP A 383 -5.29 13.12 -20.68
N ASP A 384 -4.59 11.99 -20.80
CA ASP A 384 -4.90 10.88 -21.68
C ASP A 384 -5.40 9.64 -20.90
N CYS A 385 -5.47 9.72 -19.57
CA CYS A 385 -6.25 8.79 -18.76
C CYS A 385 -7.70 9.28 -18.73
N ASP A 386 -8.55 8.59 -19.49
CA ASP A 386 -9.99 8.85 -19.74
C ASP A 386 -10.89 8.87 -18.48
N ASP A 387 -10.28 8.74 -17.31
CA ASP A 387 -10.90 8.60 -16.00
C ASP A 387 -10.57 9.79 -15.07
N GLY A 388 -9.73 10.74 -15.51
CA GLY A 388 -9.37 11.92 -14.72
C GLY A 388 -8.62 11.61 -13.41
N SER A 389 -8.22 10.35 -13.20
CA SER A 389 -7.41 9.92 -12.06
C SER A 389 -5.95 10.31 -12.29
N ARG A 390 -5.51 11.35 -11.57
CA ARG A 390 -4.13 11.85 -11.52
C ARG A 390 -3.19 10.95 -10.69
N GLU A 391 -3.45 9.65 -10.63
CA GLU A 391 -2.79 8.77 -9.68
C GLU A 391 -1.62 8.04 -10.33
N SER A 392 -0.44 8.22 -9.74
CA SER A 392 0.85 7.83 -10.30
C SER A 392 1.38 6.50 -9.75
N TRP A 393 0.48 5.57 -9.43
CA TRP A 393 0.87 4.20 -9.09
C TRP A 393 1.52 3.52 -10.30
N LYS A 394 2.70 2.95 -10.08
CA LYS A 394 3.47 2.20 -11.07
C LYS A 394 3.70 0.79 -10.56
N ILE A 395 3.73 -0.16 -11.49
CA ILE A 395 3.97 -1.58 -11.22
C ILE A 395 5.06 -2.08 -12.16
N LYS A 396 6.03 -2.83 -11.61
CA LYS A 396 7.09 -3.45 -12.41
C LYS A 396 6.80 -4.93 -12.63
N VAL A 397 6.98 -5.40 -13.86
CA VAL A 397 6.92 -6.82 -14.23
C VAL A 397 8.31 -7.25 -14.65
N PHE A 398 8.81 -8.33 -14.06
CA PHE A 398 10.16 -8.83 -14.32
C PHE A 398 10.14 -9.97 -15.34
N GLN A 399 11.04 -9.90 -16.32
CA GLN A 399 11.31 -10.97 -17.25
C GLN A 399 12.73 -10.83 -17.80
N ASP A 400 13.43 -11.96 -17.99
CA ASP A 400 14.73 -12.03 -18.67
C ASP A 400 15.76 -11.00 -18.14
N ASN A 401 15.88 -10.88 -16.81
CA ASN A 401 16.77 -9.93 -16.13
C ASN A 401 16.44 -8.45 -16.35
N LYS A 402 15.22 -8.14 -16.75
CA LYS A 402 14.76 -6.77 -16.99
C LYS A 402 13.39 -6.53 -16.36
N PHE A 403 13.20 -5.31 -15.84
CA PHE A 403 11.88 -4.82 -15.47
C PHE A 403 11.26 -4.03 -16.61
N GLU A 404 10.01 -4.34 -16.92
CA GLU A 404 9.10 -3.44 -17.63
C GLU A 404 8.21 -2.74 -16.59
N THR A 405 7.99 -1.44 -16.75
CA THR A 405 7.19 -0.64 -15.80
C THR A 405 5.92 -0.17 -16.48
N PHE A 406 4.79 -0.38 -15.83
CA PHE A 406 3.48 0.08 -16.27
C PHE A 406 2.87 1.03 -15.26
N ARG A 407 2.01 1.95 -15.72
CA ARG A 407 1.19 2.79 -14.84
C ARG A 407 -0.11 2.04 -14.54
N ILE A 408 -0.50 1.97 -13.27
CA ILE A 408 -1.79 1.41 -12.85
C ILE A 408 -2.86 2.47 -13.09
N CYS A 409 -3.82 2.17 -13.96
CA CYS A 409 -4.94 3.04 -14.26
C CYS A 409 -6.15 2.69 -13.41
N LYS A 410 -6.38 1.39 -13.16
CA LYS A 410 -7.53 0.92 -12.38
C LYS A 410 -7.24 -0.41 -11.71
N VAL A 411 -7.71 -0.59 -10.48
CA VAL A 411 -7.78 -1.90 -9.81
C VAL A 411 -9.02 -2.63 -10.34
N MET A 412 -8.80 -3.71 -11.10
CA MET A 412 -9.87 -4.56 -11.65
C MET A 412 -10.29 -5.64 -10.66
N LYS A 413 -9.34 -6.17 -9.89
CA LYS A 413 -9.56 -7.13 -8.82
C LYS A 413 -8.62 -6.83 -7.66
N ALA A 414 -9.18 -6.69 -6.46
CA ALA A 414 -8.41 -6.58 -5.22
C ALA A 414 -8.26 -7.95 -4.55
N ALA A 415 -7.30 -8.06 -3.62
CA ALA A 415 -7.11 -9.27 -2.82
C ALA A 415 -8.18 -9.37 -1.72
N SER A 416 -9.38 -9.79 -2.11
CA SER A 416 -10.56 -9.93 -1.27
C SER A 416 -10.65 -11.31 -0.59
N SER A 417 -9.54 -11.81 -0.05
CA SER A 417 -9.53 -13.04 0.75
C SER A 417 -8.60 -12.90 1.96
N ILE A 418 -8.93 -13.56 3.08
CA ILE A 418 -8.10 -13.54 4.28
C ILE A 418 -6.78 -14.27 3.99
N PHE A 419 -6.86 -15.54 3.59
CA PHE A 419 -5.75 -16.38 3.11
C PHE A 419 -5.87 -16.65 1.61
N ARG A 420 -4.93 -17.41 1.04
CA ARG A 420 -4.81 -17.89 -0.36
C ARG A 420 -3.91 -17.03 -1.27
N ARG A 421 -4.19 -17.09 -2.58
CA ARG A 421 -3.37 -16.53 -3.66
C ARG A 421 -3.27 -15.00 -3.65
N HIS A 422 -4.14 -14.31 -2.90
CA HIS A 422 -4.28 -12.85 -2.90
C HIS A 422 -4.17 -12.24 -4.31
N THR A 423 -4.89 -12.83 -5.26
CA THR A 423 -4.82 -12.44 -6.66
C THR A 423 -5.35 -11.02 -6.86
N ARG A 424 -4.55 -10.17 -7.49
CA ARG A 424 -4.90 -8.82 -7.91
C ARG A 424 -4.81 -8.69 -9.42
N CYS A 425 -5.70 -7.89 -10.00
CA CYS A 425 -5.66 -7.57 -11.42
C CYS A 425 -5.74 -6.06 -11.57
N PHE A 426 -4.87 -5.50 -12.40
CA PHE A 426 -4.80 -4.07 -12.68
C PHE A 426 -4.97 -3.81 -14.16
N ARG A 427 -5.81 -2.85 -14.54
CA ARG A 427 -5.73 -2.24 -15.87
C ARG A 427 -4.57 -1.26 -15.83
N CYS A 428 -3.62 -1.45 -16.74
CA CYS A 428 -2.40 -0.66 -16.81
C CYS A 428 -2.18 -0.10 -18.21
N CYS A 429 -1.42 0.98 -18.31
CA CYS A 429 -0.91 1.48 -19.58
C CYS A 429 0.63 1.48 -19.60
N ARG A 430 1.20 1.34 -20.81
CA ARG A 430 2.65 1.44 -21.01
C ARG A 430 3.12 2.88 -20.80
N ILE A 431 4.27 3.03 -20.16
CA ILE A 431 4.95 4.32 -20.03
C ILE A 431 5.85 4.47 -21.26
N TYR A 432 5.41 5.23 -22.27
CA TYR A 432 6.25 5.55 -23.42
C TYR A 432 7.29 6.60 -23.02
N SER A 433 8.59 6.28 -23.16
CA SER A 433 9.62 7.31 -22.99
C SER A 433 9.60 8.26 -24.20
N GLU A 434 9.70 9.57 -23.95
CA GLU A 434 9.80 10.66 -24.96
C GLU A 434 10.92 10.48 -26.02
N LYS A 435 11.77 9.44 -25.91
CA LYS A 435 12.82 9.15 -26.88
C LYS A 435 12.35 8.46 -28.16
N ASN A 436 11.14 7.90 -28.19
CA ASN A 436 10.61 7.19 -29.38
C ASN A 436 9.54 7.98 -30.14
N SER A 437 9.11 9.14 -29.65
CA SER A 437 8.07 9.95 -30.30
C SER A 437 8.57 10.80 -31.48
N LYS A 438 9.86 10.73 -31.84
CA LYS A 438 10.43 11.51 -32.95
C LYS A 438 10.50 10.80 -34.31
N GLU A 439 10.06 9.54 -34.42
CA GLU A 439 10.09 8.82 -35.70
C GLU A 439 8.72 8.61 -36.35
N HIS A 440 7.62 9.05 -35.74
CA HIS A 440 6.27 8.94 -36.33
C HIS A 440 5.59 10.27 -36.69
N ASP A 441 6.30 11.39 -36.57
CA ASP A 441 5.77 12.69 -37.00
C ASP A 441 5.97 12.88 -38.51
N ASN A 442 5.22 12.11 -39.29
CA ASN A 442 4.97 12.37 -40.71
C ASN A 442 3.52 12.00 -41.05
N GLY A 443 2.61 12.93 -40.72
CA GLY A 443 1.43 13.23 -41.51
C GLY A 443 0.18 12.38 -41.28
N SER A 444 -0.80 12.94 -40.58
CA SER A 444 -2.00 13.52 -41.20
C SER A 444 -2.96 13.99 -40.11
N ASP A 445 -3.16 15.31 -40.03
CA ASP A 445 -4.31 15.89 -39.34
C ASP A 445 -5.59 15.42 -40.03
N SER A 446 -6.33 14.54 -39.37
CA SER A 446 -7.75 14.31 -39.64
C SER A 446 -8.49 14.36 -38.31
N ASP A 447 -9.08 15.53 -38.10
CA ASP A 447 -10.15 15.82 -37.15
C ASP A 447 -11.37 14.91 -37.43
N ASP A 448 -12.16 14.65 -36.38
CA ASP A 448 -13.47 14.01 -36.35
C ASP A 448 -13.54 12.46 -36.48
N GLY A 449 -13.51 11.79 -35.31
CA GLY A 449 -14.03 10.43 -35.15
C GLY A 449 -13.89 9.90 -33.72
N ASP A 450 -15.00 9.86 -32.98
CA ASP A 450 -15.17 9.09 -31.73
C ASP A 450 -14.99 7.57 -32.00
N GLY A 451 -13.74 7.14 -32.18
CA GLY A 451 -13.37 5.76 -32.47
C GLY A 451 -12.21 5.31 -31.59
N ASP A 452 -12.52 4.38 -30.68
CA ASP A 452 -11.60 3.63 -29.82
C ASP A 452 -10.38 3.05 -30.58
N GLY A 453 -9.33 3.87 -30.73
CA GLY A 453 -7.97 3.42 -31.12
C GLY A 453 -7.15 2.89 -29.94
N ASP A 454 -7.83 2.40 -28.89
CA ASP A 454 -7.30 2.28 -27.52
C ASP A 454 -6.74 0.89 -27.16
N ASP A 455 -6.97 -0.12 -28.00
CA ASP A 455 -6.63 -1.54 -27.71
C ASP A 455 -5.12 -1.77 -27.53
N ASP A 456 -4.27 -0.93 -28.14
CA ASP A 456 -2.82 -1.08 -28.00
C ASP A 456 -2.22 -0.40 -26.76
N LYS A 457 -2.94 0.56 -26.17
CA LYS A 457 -2.48 1.40 -25.06
C LYS A 457 -2.57 0.68 -23.71
N TYR A 458 -3.60 -0.13 -23.51
CA TYR A 458 -3.89 -0.77 -22.23
C TYR A 458 -3.62 -2.27 -22.22
N LEU A 459 -3.31 -2.80 -21.04
CA LEU A 459 -3.17 -4.23 -20.75
C LEU A 459 -3.62 -4.55 -19.33
N ILE A 460 -3.72 -5.84 -19.01
CA ILE A 460 -3.96 -6.32 -17.65
C ILE A 460 -2.65 -6.79 -17.03
N VAL A 461 -2.35 -6.32 -15.81
CA VAL A 461 -1.33 -6.96 -14.97
C VAL A 461 -2.03 -7.85 -13.95
N LYS A 462 -1.83 -9.17 -14.04
CA LYS A 462 -2.23 -10.17 -13.04
C LYS A 462 -1.08 -10.36 -12.06
N ASP A 463 -1.38 -10.27 -10.77
CA ASP A 463 -0.45 -10.37 -9.65
C ASP A 463 -0.98 -11.41 -8.66
N ALA A 464 -0.20 -12.44 -8.33
CA ALA A 464 -0.68 -13.53 -7.50
C ALA A 464 0.44 -14.27 -6.75
N TRP A 465 0.09 -14.77 -5.57
CA TRP A 465 0.91 -15.69 -4.78
C TRP A 465 0.54 -17.13 -5.12
N ALA A 466 1.09 -17.62 -6.24
CA ALA A 466 0.81 -18.93 -6.78
C ALA A 466 1.44 -20.04 -5.92
N PHE A 467 0.79 -21.20 -5.87
CA PHE A 467 1.32 -22.37 -5.18
C PHE A 467 2.44 -23.00 -6.03
N SER A 468 3.56 -23.33 -5.39
CA SER A 468 4.70 -24.01 -6.03
C SER A 468 5.05 -25.27 -5.24
N ASP A 469 5.55 -26.30 -5.94
CA ASP A 469 5.96 -27.56 -5.32
C ASP A 469 7.46 -27.79 -5.54
N ARG A 470 8.21 -27.75 -4.43
CA ARG A 470 9.66 -27.92 -4.35
C ARG A 470 10.17 -29.20 -5.03
N LYS A 471 9.39 -30.29 -5.04
CA LYS A 471 9.78 -31.55 -5.69
C LYS A 471 9.41 -31.61 -7.17
N ARG A 472 8.33 -30.95 -7.59
CA ARG A 472 7.85 -31.00 -8.99
C ARG A 472 8.45 -29.89 -9.86
N ASP A 473 8.88 -28.79 -9.26
CA ASP A 473 9.57 -27.70 -9.97
C ASP A 473 10.96 -28.12 -10.46
N SER A 474 11.61 -29.08 -9.79
CA SER A 474 12.87 -29.68 -10.26
C SER A 474 12.68 -30.63 -11.45
N GLU A 475 11.45 -31.09 -11.72
CA GLU A 475 11.20 -32.12 -12.73
C GLU A 475 10.63 -31.62 -14.05
N GLN A 476 9.95 -30.46 -14.17
CA GLN A 476 9.62 -29.84 -15.49
C GLN A 476 8.83 -28.49 -15.48
N GLY A 477 8.44 -27.89 -14.34
CA GLY A 477 7.67 -26.63 -14.37
C GLY A 477 6.29 -26.71 -15.05
N LEU A 478 5.73 -27.92 -15.23
CA LEU A 478 4.53 -28.21 -16.05
C LEU A 478 3.23 -27.54 -15.58
N ARG A 479 3.21 -26.95 -14.39
CA ARG A 479 2.04 -26.29 -13.79
C ARG A 479 2.31 -24.84 -13.42
N ASP A 480 3.39 -24.26 -13.93
CA ASP A 480 3.66 -22.85 -13.76
C ASP A 480 2.75 -22.07 -14.74
N GLU A 481 1.81 -21.27 -14.23
CA GLU A 481 0.90 -20.48 -15.07
C GLU A 481 1.66 -19.62 -16.09
N VAL A 482 2.79 -19.01 -15.72
CA VAL A 482 3.58 -18.19 -16.64
C VAL A 482 4.15 -19.05 -17.77
N GLU A 483 4.65 -20.25 -17.47
CA GLU A 483 5.18 -21.16 -18.48
C GLU A 483 4.09 -21.80 -19.35
N LEU A 484 2.92 -22.10 -18.78
CA LEU A 484 1.73 -22.50 -19.52
C LEU A 484 1.34 -21.41 -20.52
N MET A 485 1.30 -20.15 -20.09
CA MET A 485 1.01 -19.02 -20.97
C MET A 485 2.06 -18.84 -22.06
N ARG A 486 3.36 -19.02 -21.76
CA ARG A 486 4.42 -19.02 -22.80
C ARG A 486 4.22 -20.13 -23.83
N THR A 487 3.84 -21.33 -23.38
CA THR A 487 3.56 -22.48 -24.23
C THR A 487 2.37 -22.22 -25.15
N VAL A 488 1.27 -21.72 -24.60
CA VAL A 488 0.06 -21.34 -25.36
C VAL A 488 0.37 -20.23 -26.36
N ASN A 489 1.01 -19.14 -25.92
CA ASN A 489 1.45 -18.05 -26.79
C ASN A 489 2.26 -18.57 -27.98
N LYS A 490 3.25 -19.43 -27.73
CA LYS A 490 4.12 -19.99 -28.78
C LYS A 490 3.34 -20.85 -29.77
N ALA A 491 2.42 -21.69 -29.29
CA ALA A 491 1.65 -22.61 -30.12
C ALA A 491 0.58 -21.91 -30.98
N LEU A 492 0.05 -20.80 -30.48
CA LEU A 492 -1.01 -20.02 -31.14
C LEU A 492 -0.46 -18.79 -31.89
N HIS A 493 0.82 -18.46 -31.74
CA HIS A 493 1.46 -17.33 -32.41
C HIS A 493 1.26 -17.40 -33.93
N GLY A 494 0.84 -16.28 -34.53
CA GLY A 494 0.62 -16.16 -35.98
C GLY A 494 -0.63 -16.85 -36.53
N LYS A 495 -1.43 -17.54 -35.69
CA LYS A 495 -2.71 -18.13 -36.10
C LYS A 495 -3.83 -17.09 -35.93
N GLU A 496 -4.14 -16.36 -37.00
CA GLU A 496 -5.12 -15.26 -36.98
C GLU A 496 -6.50 -15.66 -36.44
N GLN A 497 -6.92 -16.92 -36.64
CA GLN A 497 -8.17 -17.44 -36.10
C GLN A 497 -8.21 -17.58 -34.57
N PHE A 498 -7.08 -17.37 -33.87
CA PHE A 498 -6.97 -17.37 -32.42
C PHE A 498 -6.53 -16.02 -31.84
N LYS A 499 -6.23 -15.05 -32.71
CA LYS A 499 -5.88 -13.69 -32.28
C LYS A 499 -6.99 -13.14 -31.37
N ASP A 500 -6.59 -12.57 -30.24
CA ASP A 500 -7.44 -11.95 -29.22
C ASP A 500 -8.54 -12.85 -28.63
N ARG A 501 -8.39 -14.19 -28.73
CA ARG A 501 -9.33 -15.18 -28.15
C ARG A 501 -8.76 -15.91 -26.93
N TYR A 502 -7.54 -15.56 -26.53
CA TYR A 502 -6.87 -16.02 -25.32
C TYR A 502 -5.93 -14.91 -24.82
N PRO A 503 -5.57 -14.89 -23.53
CA PRO A 503 -4.56 -13.98 -23.02
C PRO A 503 -3.21 -14.22 -23.69
N THR A 504 -2.73 -13.25 -24.43
CA THR A 504 -1.35 -13.18 -24.88
C THR A 504 -0.49 -12.60 -23.76
N LEU A 505 0.46 -13.41 -23.26
CA LEU A 505 1.51 -12.93 -22.36
C LEU A 505 2.46 -11.94 -23.06
N ILE A 506 2.47 -10.70 -22.58
CA ILE A 506 3.38 -9.63 -23.03
C ILE A 506 4.72 -9.77 -22.33
N CYS A 507 4.68 -9.83 -21.00
CA CYS A 507 5.84 -10.16 -20.18
C CYS A 507 5.39 -10.74 -18.84
N GLY A 508 6.26 -11.49 -18.16
CA GLY A 508 5.94 -12.03 -16.84
C GLY A 508 6.90 -13.09 -16.31
N GLY A 509 6.80 -13.32 -15.01
CA GLY A 509 7.64 -14.25 -14.26
C GLY A 509 7.47 -14.13 -12.75
N VAL A 510 8.42 -14.69 -12.02
CA VAL A 510 8.54 -14.51 -10.56
C VAL A 510 8.92 -13.06 -10.27
N VAL A 511 8.23 -12.44 -9.31
CA VAL A 511 8.54 -11.09 -8.86
C VAL A 511 9.93 -11.08 -8.24
N GLN A 512 10.74 -10.12 -8.67
CA GLN A 512 12.11 -9.94 -8.17
C GLN A 512 12.20 -8.71 -7.30
N LEU A 513 12.82 -8.84 -6.13
CA LEU A 513 13.11 -7.71 -5.26
C LEU A 513 14.60 -7.39 -5.33
N SER A 514 14.93 -6.11 -5.25
CA SER A 514 16.31 -5.69 -5.17
C SER A 514 16.91 -6.10 -3.83
N ASP A 515 18.03 -6.79 -3.87
CA ASP A 515 18.87 -6.96 -2.70
C ASP A 515 19.64 -5.65 -2.39
N GLU A 516 20.23 -5.63 -1.21
CA GLU A 516 20.97 -4.50 -0.70
C GLU A 516 22.32 -4.22 -1.39
N LYS A 517 22.81 -5.18 -2.18
CA LYS A 517 24.05 -5.15 -2.96
C LYS A 517 23.79 -4.84 -4.44
N GLY A 518 22.54 -4.62 -4.84
CA GLY A 518 22.12 -4.34 -6.22
C GLY A 518 21.84 -5.58 -7.08
N GLY A 519 21.87 -6.78 -6.48
CA GLY A 519 21.34 -8.00 -7.07
C GLY A 519 19.82 -8.11 -6.90
N TYR A 520 19.26 -9.24 -7.34
CA TYR A 520 17.84 -9.54 -7.23
C TYR A 520 17.62 -10.91 -6.60
N PHE A 521 16.48 -11.07 -5.93
CA PHE A 521 16.04 -12.37 -5.42
C PHE A 521 14.55 -12.56 -5.64
N ASP A 522 14.18 -13.82 -5.82
CA ASP A 522 12.80 -14.29 -6.00
C ASP A 522 11.96 -13.93 -4.78
N ASP A 523 10.80 -13.32 -5.02
CA ASP A 523 9.82 -13.08 -3.98
C ASP A 523 8.95 -14.33 -3.78
N SER A 524 9.00 -14.87 -2.58
CA SER A 524 8.34 -16.11 -2.18
C SER A 524 8.09 -16.08 -0.68
N GLU A 525 7.26 -16.99 -0.20
CA GLU A 525 7.03 -17.14 1.25
C GLU A 525 8.33 -17.41 2.00
N ASP A 526 9.22 -18.23 1.42
CA ASP A 526 10.50 -18.58 2.01
C ASP A 526 11.47 -17.40 2.10
N THR A 527 11.45 -16.48 1.14
CA THR A 527 12.31 -15.30 1.14
C THR A 527 11.71 -14.16 1.96
N ALA A 528 10.38 -14.01 1.94
CA ALA A 528 9.64 -13.03 2.73
C ALA A 528 9.68 -13.34 4.23
N LEU A 529 9.54 -14.61 4.60
CA LEU A 529 9.45 -15.09 5.99
C LEU A 529 10.65 -15.96 6.40
N ALA A 530 11.80 -15.79 5.72
CA ALA A 530 13.02 -16.58 5.92
C ALA A 530 13.45 -16.74 7.39
N ALA A 531 13.20 -15.72 8.21
CA ALA A 531 13.55 -15.73 9.63
C ALA A 531 12.80 -16.82 10.43
N LEU A 532 11.63 -17.24 9.97
CA LEU A 532 10.81 -18.28 10.60
C LEU A 532 11.36 -19.70 10.37
N ASN A 533 12.11 -19.90 9.28
CA ASN A 533 12.49 -21.22 8.76
C ASN A 533 13.69 -21.89 9.46
N ASN A 534 14.20 -21.30 10.54
CA ASN A 534 15.15 -21.99 11.43
C ASN A 534 14.39 -22.74 12.52
N ILE A 535 14.00 -24.00 12.28
CA ILE A 535 13.92 -25.15 13.22
C ILE A 535 13.03 -26.27 12.61
N GLY A 536 13.67 -27.32 12.12
CA GLY A 536 13.55 -28.69 12.68
C GLY A 536 12.20 -29.39 12.83
N ASN A 537 11.07 -28.91 12.31
CA ASN A 537 9.79 -29.63 12.39
C ASN A 537 9.13 -29.81 11.02
N ALA A 538 9.75 -30.63 10.17
CA ALA A 538 9.06 -31.28 9.08
C ALA A 538 8.14 -32.37 9.67
N LYS A 539 6.95 -32.00 10.15
CA LYS A 539 5.94 -32.98 10.58
C LYS A 539 4.96 -33.38 9.48
N ASP A 540 5.00 -32.74 8.31
CA ASP A 540 4.28 -33.19 7.13
C ASP A 540 5.16 -33.02 5.87
N GLU A 541 5.63 -34.14 5.32
CA GLU A 541 6.43 -34.13 4.09
C GLU A 541 5.67 -33.53 2.89
N ALA A 542 4.33 -33.53 2.90
CA ALA A 542 3.53 -32.94 1.83
C ALA A 542 3.52 -31.39 1.89
N TYR A 543 3.35 -30.80 3.09
CA TYR A 543 3.41 -29.34 3.29
C TYR A 543 4.84 -28.79 3.28
N ALA A 544 5.82 -29.57 3.74
CA ALA A 544 7.24 -29.20 3.69
C ALA A 544 7.77 -29.03 2.26
N ASN A 545 7.05 -29.53 1.25
CA ASN A 545 7.39 -29.42 -0.16
C ASN A 545 6.60 -28.35 -0.91
N SER A 546 5.64 -27.67 -0.29
CA SER A 546 4.84 -26.64 -0.96
C SER A 546 5.03 -25.27 -0.32
N TYR A 547 5.12 -24.24 -1.15
CA TYR A 547 5.26 -22.85 -0.71
C TYR A 547 4.63 -21.92 -1.74
N ARG A 548 4.35 -20.67 -1.37
CA ARG A 548 3.89 -19.68 -2.33
C ARG A 548 5.04 -18.91 -2.98
N VAL A 549 4.92 -18.72 -4.29
CA VAL A 549 5.81 -17.88 -5.11
C VAL A 549 4.99 -16.72 -5.65
N HIS A 550 5.52 -15.51 -5.51
CA HIS A 550 4.88 -14.31 -6.00
C HIS A 550 5.16 -14.16 -7.50
N LYS A 551 4.12 -14.22 -8.34
CA LYS A 551 4.22 -14.17 -9.80
C LYS A 551 3.39 -13.02 -10.36
N ARG A 552 3.88 -12.45 -11.46
CA ARG A 552 3.23 -11.34 -12.14
C ARG A 552 3.30 -11.48 -13.65
N MET A 553 2.20 -11.17 -14.33
CA MET A 553 2.07 -11.26 -15.79
C MET A 553 1.34 -10.05 -16.35
N ALA A 554 1.87 -9.46 -17.41
CA ALA A 554 1.18 -8.50 -18.27
C ALA A 554 0.53 -9.22 -19.45
N LEU A 555 -0.77 -9.04 -19.64
CA LEU A 555 -1.64 -9.82 -20.52
C LEU A 555 -2.51 -8.92 -21.41
N LYS A 556 -2.83 -9.39 -22.63
CA LYS A 556 -3.84 -8.81 -23.56
C LYS A 556 -4.69 -9.91 -24.19
N PRO A 557 -5.90 -9.65 -24.71
CA PRO A 557 -6.65 -8.40 -24.67
C PRO A 557 -7.30 -8.15 -23.30
N ILE A 558 -7.98 -7.02 -23.15
CA ILE A 558 -8.81 -6.72 -21.98
C ILE A 558 -10.27 -7.03 -22.32
N GLY A 559 -10.82 -8.06 -21.70
CA GLY A 559 -12.23 -8.45 -21.88
C GLY A 559 -13.14 -7.99 -20.74
N GLN A 560 -14.45 -8.07 -20.97
CA GLN A 560 -15.50 -7.87 -19.97
C GLN A 560 -16.08 -9.22 -19.54
N HIS A 561 -16.66 -9.31 -18.35
CA HIS A 561 -17.29 -10.55 -17.88
C HIS A 561 -18.41 -11.02 -18.83
N ILE A 562 -18.61 -12.33 -18.98
CA ILE A 562 -19.61 -12.90 -19.89
C ILE A 562 -21.05 -12.37 -19.67
N SER A 563 -21.37 -11.95 -18.44
CA SER A 563 -22.66 -11.36 -18.08
C SER A 563 -22.97 -10.03 -18.76
N THR A 564 -22.00 -9.38 -19.41
CA THR A 564 -22.24 -8.11 -20.15
C THR A 564 -22.87 -8.34 -21.52
N VAL A 565 -22.91 -9.58 -22.01
CA VAL A 565 -23.56 -9.94 -23.28
C VAL A 565 -25.07 -9.72 -23.18
N LYS A 566 -25.62 -9.00 -24.16
CA LYS A 566 -27.06 -8.66 -24.19
C LYS A 566 -27.84 -9.48 -25.22
N PHE A 567 -27.16 -10.07 -26.19
CA PHE A 567 -27.78 -10.75 -27.32
C PHE A 567 -27.31 -12.21 -27.43
N VAL A 568 -28.22 -13.09 -27.87
CA VAL A 568 -27.98 -14.54 -27.91
C VAL A 568 -26.93 -14.92 -28.96
N ASP A 569 -26.90 -14.22 -30.09
CA ASP A 569 -25.92 -14.41 -31.15
C ASP A 569 -24.49 -14.10 -30.69
N GLU A 570 -24.30 -13.02 -29.92
CA GLU A 570 -23.02 -12.70 -29.28
C GLU A 570 -22.56 -13.82 -28.34
N LEU A 571 -23.47 -14.36 -27.52
CA LEU A 571 -23.16 -15.46 -26.61
C LEU A 571 -22.74 -16.73 -27.37
N ILE A 572 -23.39 -17.02 -28.50
CA ILE A 572 -23.03 -18.14 -29.38
C ILE A 572 -21.61 -17.96 -29.93
N VAL A 573 -21.25 -16.74 -30.35
CA VAL A 573 -19.89 -16.43 -30.83
C VAL A 573 -18.86 -16.62 -29.72
N VAL A 574 -19.12 -16.09 -28.53
CA VAL A 574 -18.24 -16.21 -27.36
C VAL A 574 -17.99 -17.68 -27.02
N ALA A 575 -19.07 -18.48 -26.93
CA ALA A 575 -18.95 -19.91 -26.63
C ALA A 575 -18.20 -20.67 -27.73
N ALA A 576 -18.46 -20.36 -29.01
CA ALA A 576 -17.76 -20.99 -30.13
C ALA A 576 -16.26 -20.72 -30.12
N ASP A 577 -15.84 -19.49 -29.84
CA ASP A 577 -14.43 -19.12 -29.81
C ASP A 577 -13.70 -19.73 -28.61
N VAL A 578 -14.31 -19.71 -27.42
CA VAL A 578 -13.78 -20.41 -26.24
C VAL A 578 -13.59 -21.90 -26.50
N MET A 579 -14.57 -22.57 -27.12
CA MET A 579 -14.47 -23.99 -27.46
C MET A 579 -13.33 -24.27 -28.45
N LYS A 580 -13.17 -23.45 -29.49
CA LYS A 580 -12.07 -23.59 -30.46
C LYS A 580 -10.70 -23.41 -29.81
N VAL A 581 -10.55 -22.38 -28.98
CA VAL A 581 -9.31 -22.11 -28.24
C VAL A 581 -9.00 -23.27 -27.29
N TYR A 582 -9.99 -23.72 -26.52
CA TYR A 582 -9.83 -24.85 -25.62
C TYR A 582 -9.40 -26.13 -26.35
N MET A 583 -10.00 -26.44 -27.49
CA MET A 583 -9.62 -27.59 -28.31
C MET A 583 -8.18 -27.50 -28.80
N GLU A 584 -7.75 -26.32 -29.26
CA GLU A 584 -6.38 -26.11 -29.74
C GLU A 584 -5.36 -26.15 -28.59
N ILE A 585 -5.68 -25.59 -27.44
CA ILE A 585 -4.82 -25.66 -26.23
C ILE A 585 -4.69 -27.12 -25.77
N ARG A 586 -5.79 -27.87 -25.75
CA ARG A 586 -5.78 -29.29 -25.39
C ARG A 586 -4.98 -30.14 -26.38
N ASN A 587 -5.25 -30.00 -27.68
CA ASN A 587 -4.69 -30.90 -28.68
C ASN A 587 -3.29 -30.46 -29.14
N GLY A 588 -3.09 -29.15 -29.30
CA GLY A 588 -1.85 -28.55 -29.81
C GLY A 588 -0.81 -28.25 -28.73
N CYS A 589 -1.24 -27.93 -27.51
CA CYS A 589 -0.33 -27.63 -26.40
C CYS A 589 -0.24 -28.76 -25.36
N ASN A 590 -1.11 -29.78 -25.44
CA ASN A 590 -1.27 -30.82 -24.41
C ASN A 590 -1.59 -30.24 -23.02
N ILE A 591 -2.34 -29.13 -22.98
CA ILE A 591 -2.75 -28.45 -21.74
C ILE A 591 -4.25 -28.66 -21.53
N LEU A 592 -4.63 -29.21 -20.38
CA LEU A 592 -6.03 -29.38 -20.01
C LEU A 592 -6.45 -28.26 -19.04
N HIS A 593 -7.21 -27.27 -19.53
CA HIS A 593 -7.83 -26.27 -18.66
C HIS A 593 -8.93 -26.94 -17.82
N ARG A 594 -8.78 -26.93 -16.49
CA ARG A 594 -9.67 -27.65 -15.56
C ARG A 594 -10.70 -26.76 -14.86
N ASP A 595 -10.54 -25.45 -14.95
CA ASP A 595 -11.42 -24.49 -14.28
C ASP A 595 -12.27 -23.70 -15.27
N ILE A 596 -12.99 -24.39 -16.16
CA ILE A 596 -13.90 -23.72 -17.10
C ILE A 596 -15.17 -23.34 -16.34
N SER A 597 -15.37 -22.04 -16.14
CA SER A 597 -16.54 -21.45 -15.50
C SER A 597 -16.96 -20.16 -16.21
N ASP A 598 -18.12 -19.62 -15.87
CA ASP A 598 -18.59 -18.30 -16.30
C ASP A 598 -17.60 -17.18 -15.94
N ASN A 599 -16.94 -17.28 -14.78
CA ASN A 599 -15.94 -16.30 -14.31
C ASN A 599 -14.65 -16.30 -15.15
N ASN A 600 -14.34 -17.41 -15.84
CA ASN A 600 -13.12 -17.58 -16.62
C ASN A 600 -13.35 -17.42 -18.13
N VAL A 601 -14.53 -16.93 -18.51
CA VAL A 601 -14.86 -16.55 -19.89
C VAL A 601 -15.13 -15.06 -19.96
N LEU A 602 -14.33 -14.36 -20.76
CA LEU A 602 -14.51 -12.95 -21.05
C LEU A 602 -15.02 -12.73 -22.47
N VAL A 603 -15.57 -11.55 -22.68
CA VAL A 603 -16.09 -11.04 -23.94
C VAL A 603 -15.19 -9.87 -24.33
N TYR A 604 -14.53 -9.99 -25.46
CA TYR A 604 -13.72 -8.93 -26.04
C TYR A 604 -14.43 -8.39 -27.29
N ARG A 605 -14.47 -7.07 -27.44
CA ARG A 605 -15.02 -6.40 -28.62
C ARG A 605 -13.88 -5.66 -29.28
N ASP A 606 -13.54 -6.05 -30.50
CA ASP A 606 -12.44 -5.40 -31.22
C ASP A 606 -12.84 -3.99 -31.71
N ILE A 607 -11.87 -3.27 -32.28
CA ILE A 607 -12.06 -1.93 -32.86
C ILE A 607 -13.18 -1.84 -33.93
N LYS A 608 -13.61 -2.97 -34.52
CA LYS A 608 -14.71 -3.03 -35.49
C LYS A 608 -16.04 -3.37 -34.83
N GLY A 609 -16.07 -3.51 -33.50
CA GLY A 609 -17.21 -3.96 -32.72
C GLY A 609 -17.49 -5.45 -32.83
N GLN A 610 -16.58 -6.26 -33.41
CA GLN A 610 -16.79 -7.71 -33.50
C GLN A 610 -16.57 -8.34 -32.14
N VAL A 611 -17.48 -9.24 -31.78
CA VAL A 611 -17.46 -9.96 -30.51
C VAL A 611 -16.57 -11.19 -30.62
N HIS A 612 -15.68 -11.37 -29.66
CA HIS A 612 -14.83 -12.54 -29.50
C HIS A 612 -14.95 -13.08 -28.07
N GLY A 613 -14.88 -14.40 -27.93
CA GLY A 613 -14.76 -15.04 -26.63
C GLY A 613 -13.31 -15.21 -26.23
N VAL A 614 -12.98 -14.93 -24.95
CA VAL A 614 -11.63 -15.06 -24.41
C VAL A 614 -11.64 -16.00 -23.22
N LEU A 615 -10.88 -17.09 -23.30
CA LEU A 615 -10.69 -18.03 -22.19
C LEU A 615 -9.50 -17.60 -21.33
N ILE A 616 -9.71 -17.38 -20.02
CA ILE A 616 -8.68 -16.89 -19.08
C ILE A 616 -8.44 -17.88 -17.92
N ASP A 617 -7.45 -17.57 -17.09
CA ASP A 617 -7.11 -18.26 -15.82
C ASP A 617 -6.58 -19.71 -15.97
N PHE A 618 -5.32 -19.82 -16.42
CA PHE A 618 -4.64 -21.09 -16.71
C PHE A 618 -3.86 -21.68 -15.52
N ASP A 619 -4.20 -21.28 -14.29
CA ASP A 619 -3.54 -21.70 -13.04
C ASP A 619 -3.91 -23.13 -12.58
#